data_AF-A0A6L3XEJ8-F1
#
_entry.id   AF-A0A6L3XEJ8-F1
#
_cell.length_a   1.000
_cell.length_b   1.000
_cell.length_c   1.000
_cell.angle_alpha   90.00
_cell.angle_beta   90.00
_cell.angle_gamma   90.00
#
_symmetry.space_group_name_H-M   'P 1'
#
loop_
_entity.id
_entity.type
_entity.pdbx_description
1 polymer ?
#
loop_
_entity_poly.entity_id
_entity_poly.type
_entity_poly.pdbx_seq_one_letter_code
_entity_poly.pdbx_strand_id
1 'polypeptide(L)'
;MTTKPVLGISGCLTGSAVRFDGGHKRMGFVMDELAQWVAFRPVCPEMAIGLPTPRPALRLVMTTGGETEMRFSKAPHDDVTQKMAAFTADYLPKIGDLAGFIVCAKSPSCGMERVRLYDENGNRGRKE
;
A
#
# COMPACT_ATOMS: atom_id res chain seq x y z
N MET A 1 -31.46 12.75 2.67
CA MET A 1 -30.03 13.10 2.83
C MET A 1 -29.24 12.06 2.06
N THR A 2 -28.60 12.43 0.96
CA THR A 2 -27.82 11.49 0.15
C THR A 2 -26.43 11.38 0.76
N THR A 3 -26.19 10.31 1.53
CA THR A 3 -24.89 10.05 2.15
C THR A 3 -23.90 9.72 1.02
N LYS A 4 -22.81 10.50 0.92
CA LYS A 4 -21.77 10.22 -0.06
C LYS A 4 -21.15 8.85 0.22
N PRO A 5 -20.90 8.01 -0.79
CA PRO A 5 -20.19 6.75 -0.60
C PRO A 5 -18.77 7.01 -0.06
N VAL A 6 -18.29 6.12 0.81
CA VAL A 6 -16.96 6.22 1.40
C VAL A 6 -16.00 5.31 0.64
N LEU A 7 -14.91 5.85 0.13
CA LEU A 7 -13.84 5.11 -0.55
C LEU A 7 -12.58 5.06 0.32
N GLY A 8 -11.99 3.88 0.44
CA GLY A 8 -10.63 3.73 0.96
C GLY A 8 -9.63 4.29 -0.04
N ILE A 9 -8.57 4.94 0.42
CA ILE A 9 -7.53 5.46 -0.47
C ILE A 9 -6.13 5.25 0.13
N SER A 10 -5.17 4.82 -0.68
CA SER A 10 -3.77 4.79 -0.25
C SER A 10 -3.33 6.19 0.17
N GLY A 11 -2.84 6.35 1.41
CA GLY A 11 -2.51 7.66 2.00
C GLY A 11 -1.47 8.47 1.22
N CYS A 12 -0.64 7.82 0.40
CA CYS A 12 0.30 8.50 -0.49
C CYS A 12 -0.36 9.23 -1.68
N LEU A 13 -1.61 8.88 -2.02
CA LEU A 13 -2.41 9.49 -3.08
C LEU A 13 -3.17 10.73 -2.61
N THR A 14 -3.42 10.86 -1.30
CA THR A 14 -4.15 12.01 -0.73
C THR A 14 -3.30 13.26 -0.53
N GLY A 15 -2.01 13.20 -0.89
CA GLY A 15 -1.09 14.32 -0.65
C GLY A 15 -0.39 14.29 0.71
N SER A 16 -0.68 13.29 1.55
CA SER A 16 0.06 13.09 2.79
C SER A 16 1.51 12.69 2.47
N ALA A 17 2.49 13.27 3.15
CA ALA A 17 3.92 12.97 3.00
C ALA A 17 4.29 11.59 3.59
N VAL A 18 3.61 10.53 3.14
CA VAL A 18 3.73 9.15 3.65
C VAL A 18 4.44 8.22 2.66
N ARG A 19 4.94 8.76 1.53
CA ARG A 19 5.79 7.99 0.61
C ARG A 19 7.17 7.74 1.23
N PHE A 20 7.79 6.63 0.85
CA PHE A 20 9.16 6.28 1.24
C PHE A 20 10.20 7.39 0.92
N ASP A 21 9.90 8.25 -0.07
CA ASP A 21 10.72 9.39 -0.51
C ASP A 21 10.23 10.77 -0.01
N GLY A 22 9.17 10.82 0.82
CA GLY A 22 8.61 12.08 1.33
C GLY A 22 7.80 12.90 0.31
N GLY A 23 7.60 12.42 -0.92
CA GLY A 23 6.81 13.11 -1.94
C GLY A 23 5.30 12.86 -1.86
N HIS A 24 4.52 13.52 -2.72
CA HIS A 24 3.10 13.22 -2.95
C HIS A 24 2.83 12.74 -4.38
N LYS A 25 1.79 11.91 -4.56
CA LYS A 25 1.26 11.53 -5.88
C LYS A 25 -0.17 12.04 -6.05
N ARG A 26 -0.39 13.31 -5.68
CA ARG A 26 -1.69 13.99 -5.82
C ARG A 26 -2.20 13.82 -7.26
N MET A 27 -3.27 13.08 -7.41
CA MET A 27 -3.92 12.86 -8.71
C MET A 27 -5.09 13.83 -8.80
N GLY A 28 -4.98 14.84 -9.66
CA GLY A 28 -5.95 15.94 -9.78
C GLY A 28 -7.39 15.42 -9.88
N PHE A 29 -7.63 14.45 -10.77
CA PHE A 29 -8.94 13.79 -10.90
C PHE A 29 -9.51 13.28 -9.55
N VAL A 30 -8.70 12.61 -8.73
CA VAL A 30 -9.18 12.02 -7.47
C VAL A 30 -9.50 13.09 -6.43
N MET A 31 -8.64 14.10 -6.32
CA MET A 31 -8.74 15.11 -5.26
C MET A 31 -9.64 16.30 -5.63
N ASP A 32 -9.79 16.61 -6.93
CA ASP A 32 -10.48 17.82 -7.40
C ASP A 32 -11.85 17.49 -8.02
N GLU A 33 -11.98 16.36 -8.72
CA GLU A 33 -13.23 15.97 -9.40
C GLU A 33 -14.00 14.92 -8.58
N LEU A 34 -13.36 13.78 -8.25
CA LEU A 34 -14.03 12.68 -7.56
C LEU A 34 -14.39 13.01 -6.10
N ALA A 35 -13.56 13.80 -5.41
CA ALA A 35 -13.79 14.24 -4.03
C ALA A 35 -15.13 14.99 -3.83
N GLN A 36 -15.70 15.54 -4.90
CA GLN A 36 -17.00 16.21 -4.86
C GLN A 36 -18.14 15.21 -4.62
N TRP A 37 -17.95 13.95 -5.04
CA TRP A 37 -19.00 12.92 -5.07
C TRP A 37 -18.85 11.87 -3.97
N VAL A 38 -17.65 11.71 -3.40
CA VAL A 38 -17.34 10.65 -2.43
C VAL A 38 -16.65 11.21 -1.19
N ALA A 39 -16.63 10.44 -0.10
CA ALA A 39 -15.76 10.69 1.05
C ALA A 39 -14.56 9.75 1.02
N PHE A 40 -13.38 10.22 1.42
CA PHE A 40 -12.17 9.40 1.45
C PHE A 40 -11.77 8.99 2.87
N ARG A 41 -11.46 7.70 3.06
CA ARG A 41 -10.81 7.16 4.26
C ARG A 41 -9.38 6.74 3.92
N PRO A 42 -8.35 7.55 4.25
CA PRO A 42 -6.98 7.22 3.91
C PRO A 42 -6.45 6.05 4.75
N VAL A 43 -5.67 5.16 4.12
CA VAL A 43 -4.92 4.10 4.79
C VAL A 43 -3.52 3.98 4.21
N CYS A 44 -2.54 3.74 5.07
CA CYS A 44 -1.20 3.33 4.65
C CYS A 44 -0.80 2.13 5.52
N PRO A 45 -0.83 0.90 4.97
CA PRO A 45 -0.46 -0.30 5.72
C PRO A 45 0.94 -0.19 6.32
N GLU A 46 1.88 0.42 5.60
CA GLU A 46 3.27 0.62 6.05
C GLU A 46 3.38 1.53 7.29
N MET A 47 2.58 2.60 7.36
CA MET A 47 2.52 3.43 8.57
C MET A 47 1.79 2.72 9.70
N ALA A 48 0.75 1.94 9.39
CA ALA A 48 -0.04 1.21 10.37
C ALA A 48 0.76 0.10 11.08
N ILE A 49 1.73 -0.52 10.39
CA ILE A 49 2.69 -1.46 11.00
C ILE A 49 3.87 -0.76 11.69
N GLY A 50 3.85 0.58 11.79
CA GLY A 50 4.82 1.38 12.55
C GLY A 50 6.11 1.73 11.79
N LEU A 51 6.13 1.66 10.45
CA LEU A 51 7.34 2.07 9.71
C LEU A 51 7.48 3.60 9.70
N PRO A 52 8.71 4.13 9.87
CA PRO A 52 8.96 5.56 9.80
C PRO A 52 8.81 6.09 8.37
N THR A 53 8.75 7.41 8.24
CA THR A 53 8.89 8.11 6.96
C THR A 53 9.97 9.19 7.12
N PRO A 54 11.04 9.21 6.29
CA PRO A 54 11.34 8.30 5.17
C PRO A 54 11.83 6.91 5.64
N ARG A 55 11.74 5.91 4.75
CA ARG A 55 12.20 4.53 4.98
C ARG A 55 12.77 3.92 3.69
N PRO A 56 13.61 2.86 3.77
CA PRO A 56 13.96 2.08 2.60
C PRO A 56 12.69 1.50 1.93
N ALA A 57 12.68 1.41 0.60
CA ALA A 57 11.55 0.83 -0.12
C ALA A 57 11.33 -0.63 0.27
N LEU A 58 10.08 -1.10 0.27
CA LEU A 58 9.75 -2.51 0.43
C LEU A 58 9.74 -3.23 -0.93
N ARG A 59 9.89 -4.55 -0.92
CA ARG A 59 9.77 -5.44 -2.08
C ARG A 59 9.03 -6.70 -1.67
N LEU A 60 8.24 -7.24 -2.60
CA LEU A 60 7.76 -8.60 -2.49
C LEU A 60 8.83 -9.54 -3.08
N VAL A 61 9.24 -10.54 -2.30
CA VAL A 61 10.27 -11.52 -2.64
C VAL A 61 9.59 -12.89 -2.63
N MET A 62 9.70 -13.61 -3.74
CA MET A 62 9.27 -15.01 -3.80
C MET A 62 10.44 -15.90 -3.38
N THR A 63 10.25 -16.66 -2.30
CA THR A 63 11.25 -17.60 -1.81
C THR A 63 11.34 -18.81 -2.72
N THR A 64 12.46 -19.54 -2.67
CA THR A 64 12.61 -20.81 -3.40
C THR A 64 11.55 -21.84 -2.99
N GLY A 65 10.97 -21.71 -1.79
CA GLY A 65 9.85 -22.52 -1.31
C GLY A 65 8.47 -22.13 -1.88
N GLY A 66 8.38 -21.07 -2.68
CA GLY A 66 7.12 -20.59 -3.29
C GLY A 66 6.31 -19.64 -2.40
N GLU A 67 6.85 -19.22 -1.25
CA GLU A 67 6.20 -18.25 -0.37
C GLU A 67 6.53 -16.82 -0.80
N THR A 68 5.59 -15.89 -0.59
CA THR A 68 5.83 -14.47 -0.86
C THR A 68 6.08 -13.73 0.44
N GLU A 69 7.24 -13.10 0.55
CA GLU A 69 7.62 -12.28 1.69
C GLU A 69 7.75 -10.81 1.32
N MET A 70 7.39 -9.92 2.24
CA MET A 70 7.58 -8.48 2.12
C MET A 70 8.82 -8.05 2.90
N ARG A 71 9.92 -7.75 2.19
CA ARG A 71 11.21 -7.38 2.78
C ARG A 71 11.63 -5.96 2.43
N PHE A 72 12.49 -5.35 3.23
CA PHE A 72 13.16 -4.11 2.82
C PHE A 72 14.09 -4.33 1.62
N SER A 73 14.17 -3.32 0.76
CA SER A 73 14.99 -3.31 -0.45
C SER A 73 16.49 -3.13 -0.21
N LYS A 74 16.88 -2.72 0.99
CA LYS A 74 18.27 -2.52 1.42
C LYS A 74 18.56 -3.42 2.61
N ALA A 75 19.83 -3.82 2.77
CA ALA A 75 20.31 -4.50 3.96
C ALA A 75 19.90 -3.73 5.23
N PRO A 76 19.45 -4.41 6.29
CA PRO A 76 19.50 -5.86 6.52
C PRO A 76 18.39 -6.70 5.85
N HIS A 77 17.52 -6.11 5.01
CA HIS A 77 16.41 -6.80 4.34
C HIS A 77 15.36 -7.39 5.29
N ASP A 78 15.10 -6.73 6.42
CA ASP A 78 14.14 -7.24 7.42
C ASP A 78 12.79 -7.56 6.77
N ASP A 79 12.24 -8.70 7.19
CA ASP A 79 10.93 -9.20 6.78
C ASP A 79 9.82 -8.54 7.64
N VAL A 80 8.82 -7.98 6.97
CA VAL A 80 7.63 -7.37 7.58
C VAL A 80 6.34 -8.12 7.24
N THR A 81 6.43 -9.30 6.62
CA THR A 81 5.28 -10.12 6.18
C THR A 81 4.28 -10.35 7.29
N GLN A 82 4.72 -10.83 8.45
CA GLN A 82 3.84 -11.12 9.58
C GLN A 82 3.17 -9.85 10.13
N LYS A 83 3.89 -8.73 10.19
CA LYS A 83 3.32 -7.45 10.62
C LYS A 83 2.22 -6.99 9.65
N MET A 84 2.45 -7.16 8.34
CA MET A 84 1.47 -6.81 7.31
C MET A 84 0.24 -7.72 7.34
N ALA A 85 0.44 -9.02 7.55
CA ALA A 85 -0.64 -9.99 7.70
C ALA A 85 -1.50 -9.68 8.94
N ALA A 86 -0.87 -9.39 10.08
CA ALA A 86 -1.56 -9.02 11.32
C ALA A 86 -2.37 -7.73 11.15
N PHE A 87 -1.78 -6.69 10.56
CA PHE A 87 -2.51 -5.46 10.23
C PHE A 87 -3.71 -5.73 9.32
N THR A 88 -3.53 -6.54 8.27
CA THR A 88 -4.60 -6.86 7.32
C THR A 88 -5.75 -7.60 8.01
N ALA A 89 -5.46 -8.58 8.85
CA ALA A 89 -6.45 -9.33 9.62
C ALA A 89 -7.26 -8.43 10.57
N ASP A 90 -6.62 -7.43 11.18
CA ASP A 90 -7.27 -6.45 12.06
C ASP A 90 -8.05 -5.37 11.29
N TYR A 91 -7.54 -4.95 10.12
CA TYR A 91 -8.11 -3.85 9.34
C TYR A 91 -9.29 -4.26 8.47
N LEU A 92 -9.26 -5.46 7.86
CA LEU A 92 -10.31 -5.94 6.94
C LEU A 92 -11.74 -5.92 7.55
N PRO A 93 -11.96 -6.36 8.80
CA PRO A 93 -13.29 -6.29 9.41
C PRO A 93 -13.80 -4.85 9.62
N LYS A 94 -12.90 -3.86 9.70
CA LYS A 94 -13.20 -2.45 10.00
C LYS A 94 -13.56 -1.62 8.76
N ILE A 95 -13.52 -2.22 7.57
CA ILE A 95 -13.74 -1.53 6.30
C ILE A 95 -14.92 -2.08 5.49
N GLY A 96 -15.79 -2.88 6.11
CA GLY A 96 -16.99 -3.42 5.46
C GLY A 96 -18.00 -2.35 5.03
N ASP A 97 -17.86 -1.11 5.53
CA ASP A 97 -18.68 0.04 5.18
C ASP A 97 -18.14 0.83 3.96
N LEU A 98 -16.97 0.46 3.42
CA LEU A 98 -16.40 1.13 2.26
C LEU A 98 -17.05 0.65 0.97
N ALA A 99 -17.40 1.58 0.10
CA ALA A 99 -17.97 1.30 -1.22
C ALA A 99 -16.90 0.92 -2.26
N GLY A 100 -15.61 1.10 -1.96
CA GLY A 100 -14.52 0.77 -2.86
C GLY A 100 -13.16 1.25 -2.35
N PHE A 101 -12.11 0.98 -3.12
CA PHE A 101 -10.73 1.32 -2.77
C PHE A 101 -9.95 1.91 -3.95
N ILE A 102 -9.19 2.98 -3.69
CA ILE A 102 -8.23 3.59 -4.62
C ILE A 102 -6.83 3.26 -4.12
N VAL A 103 -6.11 2.44 -4.87
CA VAL A 103 -4.79 1.96 -4.48
C VAL A 103 -3.66 2.58 -5.29
N CYS A 104 -2.49 2.74 -4.69
CA CYS A 104 -1.30 3.18 -5.41
C CYS A 104 -0.72 2.03 -6.26
N ALA A 105 -0.84 2.15 -7.59
CA ALA A 105 -0.33 1.17 -8.54
C ALA A 105 1.15 0.82 -8.30
N LYS A 106 1.48 -0.47 -8.44
CA LYS A 106 2.84 -1.06 -8.29
C LYS A 106 3.43 -0.95 -6.88
N SER A 107 2.67 -0.51 -5.88
CA SER A 107 3.12 -0.53 -4.49
C SER A 107 3.19 -1.97 -3.98
N PRO A 108 4.27 -2.40 -3.30
CA PRO A 108 4.33 -3.74 -2.70
C PRO A 108 3.28 -3.93 -1.59
N SER A 109 2.82 -2.85 -0.96
CA SER A 109 1.89 -2.88 0.18
C SER A 109 0.43 -2.69 -0.19
N CYS A 110 0.14 -2.00 -1.30
CA CYS A 110 -1.22 -1.60 -1.67
C CYS A 110 -1.57 -1.93 -3.13
N GLY A 111 -0.59 -2.29 -3.97
CA GLY A 111 -0.83 -2.52 -5.39
C GLY A 111 -1.69 -3.76 -5.60
N MET A 112 -2.74 -3.62 -6.41
CA MET A 112 -3.66 -4.72 -6.72
C MET A 112 -3.16 -5.60 -7.89
N GLU A 113 -2.42 -5.01 -8.84
CA GLU A 113 -1.91 -5.71 -10.02
C GLU A 113 -0.55 -5.14 -10.44
N ARG A 114 0.20 -5.96 -11.20
CA ARG A 114 1.51 -5.66 -11.78
C ARG A 114 2.53 -5.20 -10.73
N VAL A 115 2.40 -5.72 -9.52
CA VAL A 115 3.37 -5.59 -8.45
C VAL A 115 4.57 -6.47 -8.79
N ARG A 116 5.77 -5.94 -8.58
CA ARG A 116 7.00 -6.63 -8.95
C ARG A 116 7.40 -7.60 -7.86
N LEU A 117 7.51 -8.88 -8.22
CA LEU A 117 8.13 -9.90 -7.41
C LEU A 117 9.62 -9.97 -7.73
N TYR A 118 10.43 -10.10 -6.68
CA TYR A 118 11.86 -10.32 -6.76
C TYR A 118 12.17 -11.75 -6.36
N ASP A 119 13.25 -12.33 -6.87
CA ASP A 119 13.78 -13.57 -6.30
C ASP A 119 14.66 -13.27 -5.08
N GLU A 120 15.10 -14.31 -4.37
CA GLU A 120 15.97 -14.18 -3.19
C GLU A 120 17.33 -13.54 -3.51
N ASN A 121 17.77 -13.59 -4.77
CA ASN A 121 19.00 -12.97 -5.25
C ASN A 121 18.81 -11.49 -5.63
N GLY A 122 17.60 -10.95 -5.47
CA GLY A 122 17.27 -9.57 -5.81
C GLY A 122 17.12 -9.30 -7.31
N ASN A 123 17.11 -10.34 -8.14
CA ASN A 123 16.81 -10.21 -9.57
C ASN A 123 15.35 -9.83 -9.76
N ARG A 124 15.10 -9.06 -10.81
CA ARG A 124 13.76 -8.62 -11.18
C ARG A 124 12.99 -9.81 -11.74
N GLY A 125 12.15 -10.43 -10.92
CA GLY A 125 11.24 -11.49 -11.32
C GLY A 125 10.00 -10.99 -12.06
N ARG A 126 8.95 -11.81 -11.99
CA ARG A 126 7.64 -11.66 -12.66
C ARG A 126 6.87 -10.43 -12.10
N LYS A 127 5.94 -9.91 -12.91
CA LYS A 127 4.94 -8.94 -12.46
C LYS A 127 3.62 -9.69 -12.29
N GLU A 128 2.98 -9.56 -11.14
CA GLU A 128 1.64 -10.08 -10.84
C GLU A 128 0.71 -8.95 -10.47
#